data_AF-A0A2N9NSI5-F1
#
_entry.id   AF-A0A2N9NSI5-F1
#
_cell.length_a   1.000
_cell.length_b   1.000
_cell.length_c   1.000
_cell.angle_alpha   90.00
_cell.angle_beta   90.00
_cell.angle_gamma   90.00
#
_symmetry.space_group_name_H-M   'P 1'
#
loop_
_entity.id
_entity.type
_entity.pdbx_description
1 polymer ?
#
loop_
_entity_poly.entity_id
_entity_poly.type
_entity_poly.pdbx_seq_one_letter_code
_entity_poly.pdbx_strand_id
1 'polypeptide(L)'
;MKDPKKFTDYEAVRQKVRTGYGQIAQDGGSCCSSAATCCGSAPADAQNLAKRVGYSLEELAALPEEANLGLSCGNPNALAALKPGEVVLDLGSGGGFDVFIAGKKVGPSGRVIGVDMTPEMLSKARKNAEQYHQNAGLDNVEFRLGEIEHLPVADGSVDAVISNCVINLSPDKPQVWREIARVLKPGGRVAVSDLALLKPLPPAIVEMVEALVGCVAGAVLVSDTERMAKEAGLGDVALKPKAAYVDGMVDWQGPLYQKIIAHLPVGAKPSDYITSLEITARKPQPCSPPFVAATASKPPAKVEVFDPAMCCSTGVCGPTVEPKLAQFAADLDWLKSQGVPVERYNLAQTPGAFAANATVRSALDKHGTDCLPLMLVDGSIASVGGYPTRVELAHWAALIPSKKIYSDPVNELVAIGAAIVANSQPCFKHHHQRAQALGVSEDDMTSAVNTAMAVKRTADRETLQLADQMLASVPEKEAREGGCGCSSKSGCC
;
A
#
# COMPACT_ATOMS: atom_id res chain seq x y z
N MET A 1 -6.69 31.82 6.35
CA MET A 1 -5.74 30.92 5.64
C MET A 1 -6.57 29.72 5.20
N LYS A 2 -6.90 29.64 3.91
CA LYS A 2 -7.84 28.63 3.39
C LYS A 2 -7.08 27.32 3.18
N ASP A 3 -7.60 26.22 3.72
CA ASP A 3 -7.12 24.87 3.40
C ASP A 3 -7.24 24.61 1.89
N PRO A 4 -6.20 24.08 1.23
CA PRO A 4 -6.27 23.71 -0.17
C PRO A 4 -7.26 22.55 -0.36
N LYS A 5 -8.14 22.64 -1.36
CA LYS A 5 -9.22 21.68 -1.57
C LYS A 5 -8.62 20.35 -2.04
N LYS A 6 -8.47 19.39 -1.13
CA LYS A 6 -8.28 17.97 -1.51
C LYS A 6 -9.43 17.54 -2.40
N PHE A 7 -9.15 16.72 -3.41
CA PHE A 7 -10.20 16.07 -4.22
C PHE A 7 -11.08 15.20 -3.30
N THR A 8 -12.26 15.67 -2.92
CA THR A 8 -13.18 14.96 -2.01
C THR A 8 -14.15 14.02 -2.72
N ASP A 9 -14.15 14.01 -4.06
CA ASP A 9 -14.98 13.14 -4.90
C ASP A 9 -14.08 12.12 -5.62
N TYR A 10 -14.05 10.89 -5.09
CA TYR A 10 -13.23 9.81 -5.63
C TYR A 10 -13.65 9.41 -7.04
N GLU A 11 -14.94 9.49 -7.36
CA GLU A 11 -15.43 9.09 -8.68
C GLU A 11 -15.07 10.14 -9.74
N ALA A 12 -15.15 11.43 -9.39
CA ALA A 12 -14.67 12.49 -10.27
C ALA A 12 -13.16 12.38 -10.54
N VAL A 13 -12.36 11.95 -9.56
CA VAL A 13 -10.93 11.68 -9.76
C VAL A 13 -10.71 10.51 -10.70
N ARG A 14 -11.38 9.37 -10.46
CA ARG A 14 -11.28 8.18 -11.32
C ARG A 14 -11.66 8.50 -12.74
N GLN A 15 -12.77 9.22 -12.95
CA GLN A 15 -13.23 9.55 -14.29
C GLN A 15 -12.23 10.45 -15.05
N LYS A 16 -11.61 11.42 -14.37
CA LYS A 16 -10.55 12.26 -14.99
C LYS A 16 -9.34 11.43 -15.39
N VAL A 17 -8.86 10.54 -14.52
CA VAL A 17 -7.73 9.66 -14.82
C VAL A 17 -8.09 8.72 -15.98
N ARG A 18 -9.25 8.05 -15.92
CA ARG A 18 -9.76 7.15 -16.96
C ARG A 18 -9.85 7.84 -18.32
N THR A 19 -10.40 9.07 -18.37
CA THR A 19 -10.47 9.85 -19.62
C THR A 19 -9.08 10.19 -20.15
N GLY A 20 -8.16 10.66 -19.29
CA GLY A 20 -6.80 11.01 -19.70
C GLY A 20 -6.02 9.82 -20.27
N TYR A 21 -6.06 8.67 -19.60
CA TYR A 21 -5.38 7.46 -20.07
C TYR A 21 -6.08 6.79 -21.25
N GLY A 22 -7.41 6.89 -21.35
CA GLY A 22 -8.16 6.45 -22.54
C GLY A 22 -7.74 7.20 -23.81
N GLN A 23 -7.51 8.51 -23.71
CA GLN A 23 -6.98 9.32 -24.81
C GLN A 23 -5.56 8.90 -25.21
N ILE A 24 -4.66 8.70 -24.23
CA ILE A 24 -3.28 8.25 -24.49
C ILE A 24 -3.26 6.89 -25.23
N ALA A 25 -4.17 5.97 -24.87
CA ALA A 25 -4.29 4.67 -25.51
C ALA A 25 -4.67 4.79 -26.99
N GLN A 26 -5.60 5.70 -27.32
CA GLN A 26 -6.10 5.94 -28.66
C GLN A 26 -5.10 6.71 -29.54
N ASP A 27 -4.43 7.72 -28.97
CA ASP A 27 -3.54 8.62 -29.71
C ASP A 27 -2.12 8.06 -29.88
N GLY A 28 -1.81 6.89 -29.31
CA GLY A 28 -0.49 6.25 -29.41
C GLY A 28 0.63 7.09 -28.80
N GLY A 29 0.31 7.97 -27.85
CA GLY A 29 1.24 8.95 -27.28
C GLY A 29 1.65 10.07 -28.24
N SER A 30 1.02 10.22 -29.41
CA SER A 30 1.43 11.15 -30.48
C SER A 30 1.68 12.60 -30.02
N CYS A 31 2.69 13.20 -30.69
CA CYS A 31 3.27 14.56 -30.55
C CYS A 31 2.26 15.74 -30.50
N CYS A 32 0.98 15.51 -30.83
CA CYS A 32 -0.07 16.55 -30.85
C CYS A 32 -1.06 16.47 -29.68
N SER A 33 -0.90 15.51 -28.76
CA SER A 33 -1.77 15.39 -27.59
C SER A 33 -1.24 16.26 -26.44
N SER A 34 -2.05 17.21 -25.99
CA SER A 34 -1.78 18.08 -24.82
C SER A 34 -1.77 17.33 -23.48
N ALA A 35 -1.85 15.99 -23.50
CA ALA A 35 -1.91 15.14 -22.34
C ALA A 35 -0.51 14.94 -21.78
N ALA A 36 -0.28 15.49 -20.58
CA ALA A 36 0.98 15.34 -19.88
C ALA A 36 1.26 13.85 -19.57
N THR A 37 2.30 13.28 -20.20
CA THR A 37 2.79 11.95 -19.84
C THR A 37 3.52 11.99 -18.49
N CYS A 38 3.38 10.92 -17.70
CA CYS A 38 4.00 10.79 -16.37
C CYS A 38 5.51 11.10 -16.37
N CYS A 39 6.20 10.77 -17.48
CA CYS A 39 7.65 10.98 -17.63
C CYS A 39 8.02 12.07 -18.65
N GLY A 40 7.06 12.91 -19.05
CA GLY A 40 7.30 14.11 -19.86
C GLY A 40 7.96 13.89 -21.24
N SER A 41 8.01 12.65 -21.73
CA SER A 41 8.72 12.29 -22.95
C SER A 41 7.76 12.16 -24.14
N ALA A 42 8.20 12.59 -25.32
CA ALA A 42 7.54 12.31 -26.58
C ALA A 42 7.56 10.80 -26.88
N PRO A 43 6.58 10.25 -27.62
CA PRO A 43 6.49 8.82 -27.92
C PRO A 43 7.70 8.30 -28.72
N ALA A 44 8.34 9.18 -29.49
CA ALA A 44 9.58 8.88 -30.23
C ALA A 44 10.79 8.57 -29.32
N ASP A 45 10.72 8.90 -28.02
CA ASP A 45 11.79 8.64 -27.04
C ASP A 45 11.46 7.51 -26.05
N ALA A 46 10.33 6.80 -26.22
CA ALA A 46 9.89 5.76 -25.29
C ALA A 46 10.92 4.64 -25.10
N GLN A 47 11.65 4.24 -26.16
CA GLN A 47 12.73 3.25 -26.06
C GLN A 47 13.96 3.80 -25.32
N ASN A 48 14.30 5.07 -25.53
CA ASN A 48 15.43 5.71 -24.84
C ASN A 48 15.14 5.89 -23.36
N LEU A 49 13.91 6.27 -23.02
CA LEU A 49 13.42 6.33 -21.65
C LEU A 49 13.50 4.95 -21.00
N ALA A 50 12.98 3.90 -21.64
CA ALA A 50 13.02 2.54 -21.10
C ALA A 50 14.46 2.07 -20.77
N LYS A 51 15.44 2.38 -21.61
CA LYS A 51 16.86 2.09 -21.31
C LYS A 51 17.36 2.84 -20.09
N ARG A 52 17.04 4.14 -19.97
CA ARG A 52 17.45 4.98 -18.83
C ARG A 52 16.84 4.53 -17.51
N VAL A 53 15.61 4.00 -17.53
CA VAL A 53 14.93 3.50 -16.33
C VAL A 53 15.35 2.07 -15.94
N GLY A 54 16.21 1.43 -16.74
CA GLY A 54 16.88 0.18 -16.40
C GLY A 54 16.36 -1.06 -17.13
N TYR A 55 15.65 -0.93 -18.26
CA TYR A 55 15.34 -2.07 -19.12
C TYR A 55 16.50 -2.37 -20.08
N SER A 56 16.79 -3.65 -20.28
CA SER A 56 17.84 -4.11 -21.19
C SER A 56 17.39 -4.07 -22.66
N LEU A 57 18.35 -4.00 -23.58
CA LEU A 57 18.08 -4.04 -25.03
C LEU A 57 17.38 -5.33 -25.45
N GLU A 58 17.72 -6.45 -24.81
CA GLU A 58 17.13 -7.76 -25.07
C GLU A 58 15.66 -7.82 -24.60
N GLU A 59 15.35 -7.23 -23.44
CA GLU A 59 13.96 -7.09 -22.97
C GLU A 59 13.16 -6.25 -23.97
N LEU A 60 13.70 -5.13 -24.45
CA LEU A 60 13.01 -4.22 -25.36
C LEU A 60 12.79 -4.78 -26.77
N ALA A 61 13.79 -5.47 -27.32
CA ALA A 61 13.74 -5.97 -28.70
C ALA A 61 12.64 -7.01 -28.95
N ALA A 62 12.17 -7.65 -27.88
CA ALA A 62 11.27 -8.77 -27.97
C ALA A 62 9.86 -8.45 -27.43
N LEU A 63 9.55 -7.16 -27.24
CA LEU A 63 8.23 -6.66 -26.85
C LEU A 63 7.42 -6.21 -28.06
N PRO A 64 6.07 -6.27 -27.98
CA PRO A 64 5.20 -5.64 -28.96
C PRO A 64 5.52 -4.14 -29.07
N GLU A 65 5.69 -3.62 -30.30
CA GLU A 65 6.08 -2.22 -30.55
C GLU A 65 5.06 -1.24 -29.93
N GLU A 66 3.78 -1.62 -29.94
CA GLU A 66 2.66 -0.84 -29.39
C GLU A 66 2.55 -0.90 -27.84
N ALA A 67 3.34 -1.74 -27.16
CA ALA A 67 3.25 -1.88 -25.70
C ALA A 67 3.96 -0.75 -24.94
N ASN A 68 5.05 -0.21 -25.48
CA ASN A 68 5.82 0.85 -24.81
C ASN A 68 5.23 2.23 -25.10
N LEU A 69 4.49 2.78 -24.15
CA LEU A 69 3.87 4.10 -24.23
C LEU A 69 4.73 5.24 -23.64
N GLY A 70 5.94 4.95 -23.16
CA GLY A 70 6.82 5.97 -22.57
C GLY A 70 6.33 6.54 -21.23
N LEU A 71 5.50 5.79 -20.49
CA LEU A 71 4.89 6.22 -19.22
C LEU A 71 5.65 5.73 -17.98
N SER A 72 6.69 4.92 -18.18
CA SER A 72 7.42 4.23 -17.11
C SER A 72 8.41 5.13 -16.37
N CYS A 73 8.40 5.07 -15.04
CA CYS A 73 9.30 5.84 -14.16
C CYS A 73 10.37 4.99 -13.46
N GLY A 74 10.47 3.70 -13.80
CA GLY A 74 11.40 2.73 -13.22
C GLY A 74 11.19 1.32 -13.77
N ASN A 75 12.01 0.35 -13.34
CA ASN A 75 11.89 -1.06 -13.73
C ASN A 75 11.51 -1.94 -12.51
N PRO A 76 10.21 -2.05 -12.16
CA PRO A 76 9.78 -2.86 -11.01
C PRO A 76 10.04 -4.36 -11.18
N ASN A 77 10.12 -4.82 -12.43
CA ASN A 77 10.46 -6.20 -12.76
C ASN A 77 11.88 -6.59 -12.32
N ALA A 78 12.84 -5.67 -12.40
CA ALA A 78 14.20 -5.89 -11.89
C ALA A 78 14.23 -5.92 -10.35
N LEU A 79 13.37 -5.14 -9.70
CA LEU A 79 13.27 -5.07 -8.23
C LEU A 79 12.60 -6.32 -7.62
N ALA A 80 11.63 -6.90 -8.31
CA ALA A 80 10.85 -8.03 -7.81
C ALA A 80 11.65 -9.35 -7.71
N ALA A 81 12.77 -9.46 -8.43
CA ALA A 81 13.55 -10.69 -8.57
C ALA A 81 12.63 -11.91 -8.87
N LEU A 82 11.84 -11.78 -9.95
CA LEU A 82 10.87 -12.77 -10.39
C LEU A 82 11.54 -14.10 -10.73
N LYS A 83 10.87 -15.21 -10.41
CA LYS A 83 11.37 -16.55 -10.66
C LYS A 83 10.45 -17.32 -11.62
N PRO A 84 10.98 -18.33 -12.35
CA PRO A 84 10.16 -19.22 -13.14
C PRO A 84 9.04 -19.88 -12.31
N GLY A 85 7.83 -19.97 -12.86
CA GLY A 85 6.67 -20.58 -12.21
C GLY A 85 5.87 -19.66 -11.28
N GLU A 86 6.29 -18.43 -11.06
CA GLU A 86 5.58 -17.50 -10.16
C GLU A 86 4.34 -16.89 -10.81
N VAL A 87 3.35 -16.56 -9.97
CA VAL A 87 2.18 -15.76 -10.35
C VAL A 87 2.42 -14.31 -9.97
N VAL A 88 2.38 -13.41 -10.95
CA VAL A 88 2.69 -11.98 -10.79
C VAL A 88 1.46 -11.15 -11.12
N LEU A 89 1.20 -10.10 -10.35
CA LEU A 89 0.16 -9.11 -10.62
C LEU A 89 0.80 -7.76 -10.93
N ASP A 90 0.40 -7.13 -12.03
CA ASP A 90 0.77 -5.77 -12.42
C ASP A 90 -0.43 -4.82 -12.25
N LEU A 91 -0.22 -3.77 -11.46
CA LEU A 91 -1.25 -2.76 -11.13
C LEU A 91 -1.17 -1.57 -12.08
N GLY A 92 -2.24 -1.37 -12.86
CA GLY A 92 -2.32 -0.37 -13.93
C GLY A 92 -1.46 -0.76 -15.12
N SER A 93 -1.71 -1.96 -15.66
CA SER A 93 -0.84 -2.59 -16.67
C SER A 93 -0.77 -1.85 -18.01
N GLY A 94 -1.66 -0.89 -18.26
CA GLY A 94 -1.71 -0.14 -19.52
C GLY A 94 -1.78 -1.06 -20.73
N GLY A 95 -0.95 -0.79 -21.73
CA GLY A 95 -0.79 -1.62 -22.94
C GLY A 95 -0.02 -2.93 -22.74
N GLY A 96 0.32 -3.31 -21.50
CA GLY A 96 0.91 -4.60 -21.13
C GLY A 96 2.43 -4.66 -21.08
N PHE A 97 3.14 -3.53 -21.15
CA PHE A 97 4.61 -3.48 -21.23
C PHE A 97 5.31 -4.29 -20.12
N ASP A 98 5.02 -3.97 -18.85
CA ASP A 98 5.61 -4.66 -17.70
C ASP A 98 5.12 -6.11 -17.56
N VAL A 99 3.88 -6.39 -17.99
CA VAL A 99 3.30 -7.75 -18.01
C VAL A 99 4.06 -8.68 -18.95
N PHE A 100 4.41 -8.24 -20.16
CA PHE A 100 5.13 -9.09 -21.12
C PHE A 100 6.57 -9.36 -20.70
N ILE A 101 7.24 -8.38 -20.07
CA ILE A 101 8.58 -8.54 -19.50
C ILE A 101 8.55 -9.55 -18.35
N ALA A 102 7.59 -9.40 -17.43
CA ALA A 102 7.35 -10.35 -16.35
C ALA A 102 7.04 -11.75 -16.90
N GLY A 103 6.22 -11.84 -17.96
CA GLY A 103 5.81 -13.09 -18.59
C GLY A 103 6.99 -13.93 -19.05
N LYS A 104 8.00 -13.31 -19.67
CA LYS A 104 9.23 -14.02 -20.04
C LYS A 104 10.03 -14.50 -18.84
N LYS A 105 10.12 -13.69 -17.78
CA LYS A 105 10.89 -14.00 -16.57
C LYS A 105 10.28 -15.18 -15.79
N VAL A 106 8.96 -15.25 -15.70
CA VAL A 106 8.27 -16.36 -15.03
C VAL A 106 8.12 -17.60 -15.91
N GLY A 107 8.30 -17.47 -17.22
CA GLY A 107 8.33 -18.58 -18.16
C GLY A 107 6.98 -19.32 -18.29
N PRO A 108 6.97 -20.47 -19.01
CA PRO A 108 5.72 -21.14 -19.42
C PRO A 108 4.92 -21.74 -18.26
N SER A 109 5.54 -21.98 -17.10
CA SER A 109 4.86 -22.47 -15.90
C SER A 109 4.36 -21.35 -14.98
N GLY A 110 4.79 -20.11 -15.21
CA GLY A 110 4.34 -18.94 -14.46
C GLY A 110 3.10 -18.31 -15.07
N ARG A 111 2.60 -17.25 -14.42
CA ARG A 111 1.45 -16.47 -14.93
C ARG A 111 1.59 -15.01 -14.55
N VAL A 112 1.21 -14.11 -15.45
CA VAL A 112 1.17 -12.67 -15.16
C VAL A 112 -0.22 -12.12 -15.44
N ILE A 113 -0.74 -11.37 -14.48
CA ILE A 113 -2.07 -10.77 -14.51
C ILE A 113 -1.87 -9.26 -14.57
N GLY A 114 -2.32 -8.60 -15.63
CA GLY A 114 -2.42 -7.14 -15.69
C GLY A 114 -3.83 -6.69 -15.30
N VAL A 115 -3.94 -5.69 -14.42
CA VAL A 115 -5.21 -5.02 -14.10
C VAL A 115 -5.14 -3.57 -14.56
N ASP A 116 -6.13 -3.12 -15.31
CA ASP A 116 -6.29 -1.72 -15.70
C ASP A 116 -7.76 -1.31 -15.65
N MET A 117 -8.04 -0.04 -15.33
CA MET A 117 -9.39 0.50 -15.23
C MET A 117 -9.97 0.94 -16.58
N THR A 118 -9.14 0.98 -17.63
CA THR A 118 -9.44 1.62 -18.92
C THR A 118 -9.67 0.57 -20.01
N PRO A 119 -10.88 0.48 -20.58
CA PRO A 119 -11.18 -0.48 -21.66
C PRO A 119 -10.25 -0.35 -22.88
N GLU A 120 -9.85 0.87 -23.23
CA GLU A 120 -8.96 1.18 -24.35
C GLU A 120 -7.56 0.58 -24.15
N MET A 121 -7.00 0.72 -22.93
CA MET A 121 -5.70 0.12 -22.59
C MET A 121 -5.77 -1.40 -22.65
N LEU A 122 -6.84 -2.01 -22.13
CA LEU A 122 -7.01 -3.47 -22.17
C LEU A 122 -7.21 -4.00 -23.58
N SER A 123 -7.91 -3.27 -24.44
CA SER A 123 -8.04 -3.62 -25.86
C SER A 123 -6.65 -3.69 -26.51
N LYS A 124 -5.81 -2.68 -26.26
CA LYS A 124 -4.43 -2.63 -26.74
C LYS A 124 -3.57 -3.74 -26.15
N ALA A 125 -3.66 -3.98 -24.84
CA ALA A 125 -2.91 -5.02 -24.15
C ALA A 125 -3.25 -6.44 -24.67
N ARG A 126 -4.53 -6.70 -24.96
CA ARG A 126 -4.98 -7.99 -25.52
C ARG A 126 -4.50 -8.19 -26.95
N LYS A 127 -4.54 -7.15 -27.79
CA LYS A 127 -3.91 -7.18 -29.14
C LYS A 127 -2.40 -7.44 -29.05
N ASN A 128 -1.72 -6.78 -28.11
CA ASN A 128 -0.29 -6.98 -27.87
C ASN A 128 0.03 -8.39 -27.34
N ALA A 129 -0.90 -9.01 -26.62
CA ALA A 129 -0.73 -10.38 -26.13
C ALA A 129 -0.63 -11.41 -27.27
N GLU A 130 -1.33 -11.19 -28.38
CA GLU A 130 -1.22 -12.04 -29.57
C GLU A 130 0.18 -11.96 -30.19
N GLN A 131 0.74 -10.74 -30.29
CA GLN A 131 2.12 -10.55 -30.77
C GLN A 131 3.14 -11.14 -29.79
N TYR A 132 2.91 -10.99 -28.49
CA TYR A 132 3.74 -11.61 -27.46
C TYR A 132 3.74 -13.14 -27.61
N HIS A 133 2.59 -13.76 -27.82
CA HIS A 133 2.49 -15.20 -28.08
C HIS A 133 3.32 -15.59 -29.31
N GLN A 134 3.19 -14.86 -30.42
CA GLN A 134 3.94 -15.14 -31.66
C GLN A 134 5.46 -14.98 -31.48
N ASN A 135 5.91 -13.97 -30.75
CA ASN A 135 7.33 -13.64 -30.60
C ASN A 135 8.01 -14.49 -29.52
N ALA A 136 7.30 -14.83 -28.44
CA ALA A 136 7.87 -15.51 -27.28
C ALA A 136 7.47 -16.99 -27.18
N GLY A 137 6.40 -17.41 -27.87
CA GLY A 137 5.84 -18.77 -27.76
C GLY A 137 5.20 -19.05 -26.40
N LEU A 138 4.65 -18.03 -25.73
CA LEU A 138 4.12 -18.12 -24.36
C LEU A 138 2.67 -17.64 -24.28
N ASP A 139 1.84 -18.41 -23.57
CA ASP A 139 0.41 -18.12 -23.29
C ASP A 139 0.17 -17.88 -21.78
N ASN A 140 1.08 -17.13 -21.16
CA ASN A 140 1.15 -16.99 -19.71
C ASN A 140 0.76 -15.60 -19.18
N VAL A 141 0.10 -14.78 -20.00
CA VAL A 141 -0.32 -13.42 -19.64
C VAL A 141 -1.83 -13.26 -19.79
N GLU A 142 -2.45 -12.50 -18.90
CA GLU A 142 -3.87 -12.14 -19.00
C GLU A 142 -4.14 -10.71 -18.52
N PHE A 143 -5.24 -10.13 -18.99
CA PHE A 143 -5.60 -8.73 -18.71
C PHE A 143 -7.05 -8.59 -18.24
N ARG A 144 -7.23 -8.01 -17.05
CA ARG A 144 -8.52 -7.87 -16.36
C ARG A 144 -8.92 -6.41 -16.23
N LEU A 145 -10.20 -6.12 -16.45
CA LEU A 145 -10.78 -4.81 -16.16
C LEU A 145 -11.03 -4.71 -14.66
N GLY A 146 -10.48 -3.68 -14.02
CA GLY A 146 -10.66 -3.47 -12.59
C GLY A 146 -9.97 -2.21 -12.09
N GLU A 147 -10.39 -1.78 -10.92
CA GLU A 147 -9.77 -0.67 -10.18
C GLU A 147 -8.75 -1.24 -9.19
N ILE A 148 -7.62 -0.57 -9.01
CA ILE A 148 -6.55 -1.09 -8.15
C ILE A 148 -6.90 -1.02 -6.65
N GLU A 149 -7.94 -0.28 -6.31
CA GLU A 149 -8.59 -0.23 -5.00
C GLU A 149 -9.50 -1.45 -4.76
N HIS A 150 -9.92 -2.17 -5.81
CA HIS A 150 -10.84 -3.29 -5.73
C HIS A 150 -10.48 -4.36 -6.76
N LEU A 151 -9.38 -5.07 -6.50
CA LEU A 151 -8.75 -5.96 -7.46
C LEU A 151 -9.64 -7.17 -7.78
N PRO A 152 -9.86 -7.50 -9.07
CA PRO A 152 -10.56 -8.71 -9.49
C PRO A 152 -9.62 -9.93 -9.40
N VAL A 153 -8.96 -10.11 -8.26
CA VAL A 153 -7.95 -11.14 -7.97
C VAL A 153 -8.22 -11.74 -6.59
N ALA A 154 -8.06 -13.05 -6.45
CA ALA A 154 -8.36 -13.77 -5.23
C ALA A 154 -7.34 -13.49 -4.11
N ASP A 155 -7.76 -13.73 -2.87
CA ASP A 155 -6.90 -13.62 -1.69
C ASP A 155 -5.75 -14.62 -1.78
N GLY A 156 -4.54 -14.20 -1.40
CA GLY A 156 -3.40 -15.12 -1.29
C GLY A 156 -3.06 -15.88 -2.56
N SER A 157 -3.33 -15.33 -3.75
CA SER A 157 -3.16 -16.03 -5.01
C SER A 157 -1.89 -15.66 -5.79
N VAL A 158 -1.21 -14.55 -5.46
CA VAL A 158 -0.04 -14.08 -6.24
C VAL A 158 1.25 -14.09 -5.41
N ASP A 159 2.36 -14.43 -6.06
CA ASP A 159 3.70 -14.49 -5.45
C ASP A 159 4.39 -13.12 -5.43
N ALA A 160 4.08 -12.26 -6.41
CA ALA A 160 4.58 -10.90 -6.48
C ALA A 160 3.54 -9.92 -7.01
N VAL A 161 3.58 -8.69 -6.49
CA VAL A 161 2.87 -7.53 -7.04
C VAL A 161 3.89 -6.51 -7.53
N ILE A 162 3.73 -6.07 -8.77
CA ILE A 162 4.49 -4.98 -9.39
C ILE A 162 3.58 -3.81 -9.74
N SER A 163 4.14 -2.61 -9.77
CA SER A 163 3.45 -1.42 -10.29
C SER A 163 4.46 -0.34 -10.69
N ASN A 164 4.08 0.47 -11.68
CA ASN A 164 4.94 1.50 -12.24
C ASN A 164 4.14 2.81 -12.44
N CYS A 165 4.30 3.76 -11.53
CA CYS A 165 3.68 5.09 -11.61
C CYS A 165 2.14 5.12 -11.68
N VAL A 166 1.46 4.27 -10.90
CA VAL A 166 -0.02 4.18 -10.90
C VAL A 166 -0.65 4.48 -9.54
N ILE A 167 0.01 4.15 -8.42
CA ILE A 167 -0.60 4.28 -7.09
C ILE A 167 -0.93 5.75 -6.78
N ASN A 168 -0.12 6.68 -7.30
CA ASN A 168 -0.38 8.11 -7.15
C ASN A 168 -1.70 8.60 -7.79
N LEU A 169 -2.20 7.90 -8.80
CA LEU A 169 -3.47 8.21 -9.47
C LEU A 169 -4.70 7.77 -8.66
N SER A 170 -4.49 6.89 -7.67
CA SER A 170 -5.56 6.40 -6.81
C SER A 170 -6.08 7.50 -5.87
N PRO A 171 -7.41 7.68 -5.76
CA PRO A 171 -8.01 8.52 -4.73
C PRO A 171 -8.01 7.87 -3.33
N ASP A 172 -7.89 6.53 -3.23
CA ASP A 172 -7.83 5.78 -1.96
C ASP A 172 -6.59 4.88 -1.88
N LYS A 173 -5.43 5.53 -1.76
CA LYS A 173 -4.13 4.86 -1.64
C LYS A 173 -4.06 3.84 -0.48
N PRO A 174 -4.60 4.13 0.72
CA PRO A 174 -4.64 3.13 1.79
C PRO A 174 -5.39 1.85 1.39
N GLN A 175 -6.48 1.95 0.63
CA GLN A 175 -7.18 0.77 0.11
C GLN A 175 -6.35 -0.01 -0.92
N VAL A 176 -5.60 0.68 -1.80
CA VAL A 176 -4.66 0.01 -2.73
C VAL A 176 -3.65 -0.84 -1.97
N TRP A 177 -3.03 -0.30 -0.90
CA TRP A 177 -2.08 -1.06 -0.08
C TRP A 177 -2.73 -2.27 0.61
N ARG A 178 -3.97 -2.13 1.09
CA ARG A 178 -4.77 -3.25 1.65
C ARG A 178 -5.03 -4.34 0.61
N GLU A 179 -5.36 -3.96 -0.62
CA GLU A 179 -5.58 -4.90 -1.72
C GLU A 179 -4.28 -5.63 -2.12
N ILE A 180 -3.15 -4.93 -2.18
CA ILE A 180 -1.83 -5.54 -2.39
C ILE A 180 -1.57 -6.61 -1.33
N ALA A 181 -1.78 -6.28 -0.05
CA ALA A 181 -1.61 -7.23 1.04
C ALA A 181 -2.59 -8.40 0.95
N ARG A 182 -3.85 -8.17 0.56
CA ARG A 182 -4.88 -9.22 0.41
C ARG A 182 -4.49 -10.27 -0.63
N VAL A 183 -4.15 -9.83 -1.84
CA VAL A 183 -3.90 -10.74 -2.98
C VAL A 183 -2.58 -11.51 -2.87
N LEU A 184 -1.59 -10.96 -2.16
CA LEU A 184 -0.31 -11.63 -1.96
C LEU A 184 -0.44 -12.92 -1.15
N LYS A 185 0.23 -13.98 -1.60
CA LYS A 185 0.50 -15.17 -0.79
C LYS A 185 1.33 -14.79 0.44
N PRO A 186 1.23 -15.54 1.55
CA PRO A 186 2.27 -15.57 2.57
C PRO A 186 3.70 -15.59 2.00
N GLY A 187 4.53 -14.60 2.36
CA GLY A 187 5.91 -14.47 1.87
C GLY A 187 6.04 -13.83 0.49
N GLY A 188 4.91 -13.50 -0.15
CA GLY A 188 4.87 -12.79 -1.41
C GLY A 188 5.50 -11.41 -1.31
N ARG A 189 5.95 -10.88 -2.45
CA ARG A 189 6.76 -9.66 -2.54
C ARG A 189 6.02 -8.53 -3.23
N VAL A 190 6.33 -7.31 -2.83
CA VAL A 190 5.94 -6.08 -3.52
C VAL A 190 7.18 -5.45 -4.12
N ALA A 191 7.08 -4.97 -5.36
CA ALA A 191 8.10 -4.17 -6.01
C ALA A 191 7.43 -3.07 -6.84
N VAL A 192 7.46 -1.84 -6.33
CA VAL A 192 6.81 -0.68 -6.96
C VAL A 192 7.86 0.38 -7.26
N SER A 193 7.70 1.01 -8.43
CA SER A 193 8.36 2.27 -8.75
C SER A 193 7.29 3.35 -8.91
N ASP A 194 7.35 4.41 -8.11
CA ASP A 194 6.40 5.53 -8.22
C ASP A 194 7.10 6.86 -7.87
N LEU A 195 6.42 7.98 -8.12
CA LEU A 195 6.85 9.28 -7.62
C LEU A 195 6.52 9.40 -6.13
N ALA A 196 7.38 10.07 -5.37
CA ALA A 196 7.12 10.39 -3.97
C ALA A 196 7.58 11.80 -3.63
N LEU A 197 7.01 12.36 -2.57
CA LEU A 197 7.33 13.68 -2.09
C LEU A 197 8.40 13.62 -0.99
N LEU A 198 9.45 14.42 -1.16
CA LEU A 198 10.42 14.73 -0.09
C LEU A 198 9.84 15.75 0.90
N LYS A 199 8.98 16.64 0.40
CA LYS A 199 8.24 17.64 1.19
C LYS A 199 6.93 18.01 0.48
N PRO A 200 5.94 18.57 1.19
CA PRO A 200 4.62 18.88 0.61
C PRO A 200 4.71 19.82 -0.60
N LEU A 201 3.92 19.53 -1.64
CA LEU A 201 3.78 20.40 -2.80
C LEU A 201 2.96 21.66 -2.46
N PRO A 202 3.22 22.79 -3.15
CA PRO A 202 2.34 23.95 -3.10
C PRO A 202 0.88 23.60 -3.47
N PRO A 203 -0.12 24.18 -2.77
CA PRO A 203 -1.55 24.02 -3.08
C PRO A 203 -1.94 24.07 -4.56
N ALA A 204 -1.41 25.04 -5.28
CA ALA A 204 -1.74 25.26 -6.68
C ALA A 204 -1.33 24.10 -7.60
N ILE A 205 -0.31 23.33 -7.21
CA ILE A 205 0.13 22.13 -7.95
C ILE A 205 -0.75 20.94 -7.58
N VAL A 206 -1.15 20.81 -6.32
CA VAL A 206 -2.03 19.72 -5.85
C VAL A 206 -3.40 19.76 -6.52
N GLU A 207 -3.93 20.94 -6.82
CA GLU A 207 -5.24 21.11 -7.46
C GLU A 207 -5.19 20.96 -9.01
N MET A 208 -4.00 20.82 -9.60
CA MET A 208 -3.81 20.75 -11.06
C MET A 208 -4.11 19.35 -11.60
N VAL A 209 -5.13 19.24 -12.48
CA VAL A 209 -5.55 17.96 -13.07
C VAL A 209 -4.44 17.37 -13.94
N GLU A 210 -3.73 18.18 -14.72
CA GLU A 210 -2.62 17.70 -15.55
C GLU A 210 -1.47 17.14 -14.69
N ALA A 211 -1.21 17.74 -13.53
CA ALA A 211 -0.22 17.21 -12.59
C ALA A 211 -0.69 15.94 -11.90
N LEU A 212 -2.01 15.76 -11.71
CA LEU A 212 -2.57 14.50 -11.22
C LEU A 212 -2.41 13.39 -12.26
N VAL A 213 -2.75 13.64 -13.52
CA VAL A 213 -2.58 12.67 -14.62
C VAL A 213 -1.10 12.31 -14.81
N GLY A 214 -0.20 13.29 -14.62
CA GLY A 214 1.25 13.08 -14.61
C GLY A 214 1.83 12.48 -13.33
N CYS A 215 1.00 11.95 -12.42
CA CYS A 215 1.39 11.31 -11.14
C CYS A 215 2.10 12.23 -10.12
N VAL A 216 2.17 13.54 -10.36
CA VAL A 216 2.83 14.52 -9.47
C VAL A 216 1.89 14.97 -8.35
N ALA A 217 0.70 15.48 -8.69
CA ALA A 217 -0.22 16.05 -7.69
C ALA A 217 -0.76 15.00 -6.72
N GLY A 218 -0.84 13.75 -7.18
CA GLY A 218 -1.27 12.61 -6.39
C GLY A 218 -0.16 12.01 -5.51
N ALA A 219 1.11 12.44 -5.67
CA ALA A 219 2.22 11.92 -4.90
C ALA A 219 2.09 12.24 -3.41
N VAL A 220 2.52 11.30 -2.57
CA VAL A 220 2.50 11.42 -1.11
C VAL A 220 3.93 11.45 -0.56
N LEU A 221 4.09 11.85 0.70
CA LEU A 221 5.40 11.81 1.35
C LEU A 221 5.95 10.39 1.39
N VAL A 222 7.28 10.24 1.30
CA VAL A 222 7.95 8.94 1.44
C VAL A 222 7.52 8.22 2.74
N SER A 223 7.38 8.98 3.83
CA SER A 223 6.90 8.47 5.13
C SER A 223 5.45 8.01 5.11
N ASP A 224 4.57 8.66 4.33
CA ASP A 224 3.17 8.24 4.20
C ASP A 224 3.06 6.92 3.43
N THR A 225 3.88 6.73 2.40
CA THR A 225 3.99 5.45 1.70
C THR A 225 4.40 4.32 2.65
N GLU A 226 5.44 4.56 3.48
CA GLU A 226 5.88 3.58 4.47
C GLU A 226 4.76 3.20 5.45
N ARG A 227 4.07 4.24 5.97
CA ARG A 227 2.98 4.08 6.92
C ARG A 227 1.83 3.28 6.33
N MET A 228 1.35 3.63 5.14
CA MET A 228 0.24 2.91 4.49
C MET A 228 0.59 1.45 4.19
N ALA A 229 1.82 1.16 3.75
CA ALA A 229 2.27 -0.21 3.52
C ALA A 229 2.28 -1.04 4.82
N LYS A 230 2.80 -0.47 5.92
CA LYS A 230 2.80 -1.12 7.25
C LYS A 230 1.40 -1.32 7.81
N GLU A 231 0.53 -0.30 7.71
CA GLU A 231 -0.87 -0.37 8.14
C GLU A 231 -1.66 -1.46 7.38
N ALA A 232 -1.30 -1.73 6.12
CA ALA A 232 -1.87 -2.83 5.33
C ALA A 232 -1.35 -4.22 5.74
N GLY A 233 -0.41 -4.32 6.67
CA GLY A 233 0.15 -5.58 7.16
C GLY A 233 1.34 -6.11 6.35
N LEU A 234 2.01 -5.25 5.56
CA LEU A 234 3.27 -5.58 4.89
C LEU A 234 4.45 -5.36 5.84
N GLY A 235 5.37 -6.32 5.87
CA GLY A 235 6.65 -6.26 6.55
C GLY A 235 7.81 -6.00 5.60
N ASP A 236 9.02 -5.91 6.15
CA ASP A 236 10.27 -5.68 5.40
C ASP A 236 10.18 -4.52 4.39
N VAL A 237 9.47 -3.45 4.75
CA VAL A 237 9.28 -2.29 3.89
C VAL A 237 10.61 -1.56 3.75
N ALA A 238 11.16 -1.55 2.55
CA ALA A 238 12.37 -0.81 2.20
C ALA A 238 12.07 0.21 1.11
N LEU A 239 12.45 1.45 1.39
CA LEU A 239 12.21 2.63 0.56
C LEU A 239 13.55 3.20 0.11
N LYS A 240 13.75 3.32 -1.20
CA LYS A 240 14.98 3.85 -1.77
C LYS A 240 14.68 5.04 -2.69
N PRO A 241 14.77 6.27 -2.18
CA PRO A 241 14.68 7.48 -2.98
C PRO A 241 15.82 7.56 -4.01
N LYS A 242 15.50 7.94 -5.23
CA LYS A 242 16.45 8.15 -6.33
C LYS A 242 16.43 9.63 -6.76
N ALA A 243 17.02 10.50 -5.94
CA ALA A 243 17.11 11.93 -6.24
C ALA A 243 17.78 12.22 -7.59
N ALA A 244 18.88 11.52 -7.90
CA ALA A 244 19.63 11.66 -9.15
C ALA A 244 18.82 11.28 -10.42
N TYR A 245 17.74 10.52 -10.28
CA TYR A 245 16.87 10.15 -11.40
C TYR A 245 16.03 11.35 -11.86
N VAL A 246 15.53 12.15 -10.92
CA VAL A 246 14.78 13.38 -11.19
C VAL A 246 15.71 14.46 -11.76
N ASP A 247 16.94 14.53 -11.26
CA ASP A 247 17.99 15.39 -11.83
C ASP A 247 18.55 14.87 -13.16
N GLY A 248 18.17 13.67 -13.61
CA GLY A 248 18.55 13.06 -14.90
C GLY A 248 17.44 13.16 -15.98
N MET A 249 16.20 13.46 -15.57
CA MET A 249 15.07 13.81 -16.46
C MET A 249 15.22 15.22 -17.07
N VAL A 250 16.45 15.73 -17.19
CA VAL A 250 16.78 17.06 -17.73
C VAL A 250 16.54 17.09 -19.22
N ASP A 251 15.25 17.15 -19.57
CA ASP A 251 14.65 18.31 -20.19
C ASP A 251 13.24 18.48 -19.58
N TRP A 252 13.14 19.18 -18.46
CA TRP A 252 11.89 19.65 -17.84
C TRP A 252 11.14 20.67 -18.72
N GLN A 253 11.42 20.67 -20.03
CA GLN A 253 10.80 21.50 -21.06
C GLN A 253 9.39 21.03 -21.41
N GLY A 254 8.95 19.87 -20.89
CA GLY A 254 7.60 19.39 -21.03
C GLY A 254 6.57 20.43 -20.55
N PRO A 255 5.44 20.63 -21.27
CA PRO A 255 4.44 21.66 -20.94
C PRO A 255 3.90 21.57 -19.51
N LEU A 256 3.79 20.36 -18.95
CA LEU A 256 3.38 20.14 -17.56
C LEU A 256 4.40 20.70 -16.56
N TYR A 257 5.69 20.39 -16.78
CA TYR A 257 6.72 20.76 -15.83
C TYR A 257 7.02 22.25 -15.84
N GLN A 258 6.86 22.93 -16.99
CA GLN A 258 6.87 24.39 -17.03
C GLN A 258 5.74 25.01 -16.19
N LYS A 259 4.52 24.44 -16.26
CA LYS A 259 3.41 24.86 -15.41
C LYS A 259 3.70 24.61 -13.92
N ILE A 260 4.30 23.46 -13.58
CA ILE A 260 4.69 23.15 -12.19
C ILE A 260 5.73 24.14 -11.69
N ILE A 261 6.80 24.38 -12.45
CA ILE A 261 7.88 25.32 -12.10
C ILE A 261 7.32 26.73 -11.86
N ALA A 262 6.36 27.19 -12.67
CA ALA A 262 5.72 28.48 -12.50
C ALA A 262 4.97 28.66 -11.16
N HIS A 263 4.61 27.56 -10.49
CA HIS A 263 3.93 27.55 -9.20
C HIS A 263 4.84 27.18 -8.03
N LEU A 264 6.13 26.92 -8.28
CA LEU A 264 7.12 26.70 -7.23
C LEU A 264 7.63 28.04 -6.67
N PRO A 265 8.10 28.06 -5.41
CA PRO A 265 8.80 29.22 -4.86
C PRO A 265 10.01 29.61 -5.71
N VAL A 266 10.33 30.91 -5.75
CA VAL A 266 11.47 31.43 -6.52
C VAL A 266 12.76 30.70 -6.14
N GLY A 267 13.45 30.16 -7.15
CA GLY A 267 14.71 29.43 -6.98
C GLY A 267 14.56 27.95 -6.60
N ALA A 268 13.35 27.48 -6.30
CA ALA A 268 13.10 26.07 -6.03
C ALA A 268 12.98 25.27 -7.34
N LYS A 269 13.37 24.00 -7.27
CA LYS A 269 13.33 23.05 -8.38
C LYS A 269 12.32 21.93 -8.10
N PRO A 270 11.74 21.29 -9.13
CA PRO A 270 10.90 20.12 -8.94
C PRO A 270 11.57 18.99 -8.14
N SER A 271 12.89 18.77 -8.33
CA SER A 271 13.66 17.78 -7.58
C SER A 271 13.81 18.08 -6.09
N ASP A 272 13.55 19.31 -5.65
CA ASP A 272 13.50 19.63 -4.21
C ASP A 272 12.24 19.05 -3.54
N TYR A 273 11.21 18.73 -4.33
CA TYR A 273 9.91 18.25 -3.86
C TYR A 273 9.67 16.78 -4.21
N ILE A 274 10.08 16.35 -5.40
CA ILE A 274 9.71 15.07 -5.99
C ILE A 274 10.95 14.19 -6.14
N THR A 275 10.80 12.91 -5.85
CA THR A 275 11.80 11.87 -6.11
C THR A 275 11.14 10.67 -6.77
N SER A 276 11.91 9.89 -7.55
CA SER A 276 11.49 8.53 -7.89
C SER A 276 11.78 7.64 -6.68
N LEU A 277 10.79 6.84 -6.28
CA LEU A 277 10.87 5.98 -5.10
C LEU A 277 10.74 4.52 -5.52
N GLU A 278 11.78 3.75 -5.24
CA GLU A 278 11.68 2.29 -5.26
C GLU A 278 11.14 1.81 -3.92
N ILE A 279 10.06 1.02 -3.98
CA ILE A 279 9.37 0.49 -2.82
C ILE A 279 9.43 -1.03 -2.92
N THR A 280 9.98 -1.66 -1.90
CA THR A 280 9.91 -3.12 -1.74
C THR A 280 9.30 -3.46 -0.40
N ALA A 281 8.51 -4.54 -0.35
CA ALA A 281 7.90 -5.03 0.88
C ALA A 281 7.60 -6.52 0.75
N ARG A 282 7.25 -7.17 1.87
CA ARG A 282 6.84 -8.58 1.90
C ARG A 282 5.56 -8.76 2.70
N LYS A 283 4.68 -9.64 2.24
CA LYS A 283 3.62 -10.15 3.11
C LYS A 283 4.26 -11.14 4.10
N PRO A 284 4.08 -10.96 5.42
CA PRO A 284 4.59 -11.91 6.39
C PRO A 284 4.10 -13.33 6.10
N GLN A 285 4.98 -14.34 6.23
CA GLN A 285 4.54 -15.73 6.25
C GLN A 285 3.95 -16.03 7.62
N PRO A 286 2.70 -16.55 7.72
CA PRO A 286 2.28 -17.26 8.90
C PRO A 286 3.26 -18.41 9.10
N CYS A 287 3.83 -18.54 10.29
CA CYS A 287 4.60 -19.73 10.63
C CYS A 287 3.71 -20.96 10.39
N SER A 288 4.11 -21.85 9.49
CA SER A 288 3.43 -23.13 9.29
C SER A 288 3.35 -23.87 10.61
N PRO A 289 2.21 -24.49 10.97
CA PRO A 289 2.18 -25.41 12.11
C PRO A 289 3.07 -26.61 11.77
N PRO A 290 3.89 -27.13 12.71
CA PRO A 290 4.64 -28.34 12.44
C PRO A 290 3.65 -29.49 12.22
N PHE A 291 3.90 -30.26 11.17
CA PHE A 291 3.27 -31.54 10.90
C PHE A 291 3.20 -32.37 12.19
N VAL A 292 2.04 -32.95 12.47
CA VAL A 292 1.85 -33.86 13.61
C VAL A 292 2.74 -35.08 13.41
N ALA A 293 3.90 -35.07 14.06
CA ALA A 293 4.70 -36.26 14.33
C ALA A 293 5.10 -36.21 15.80
N ALA A 294 4.87 -37.34 16.46
CA ALA A 294 5.06 -37.65 17.88
C ALA A 294 6.03 -36.77 18.68
N THR A 295 5.50 -36.26 19.80
CA THR A 295 6.17 -35.95 21.08
C THR A 295 7.71 -35.95 21.09
N ALA A 296 8.31 -34.76 20.97
CA ALA A 296 9.54 -34.39 21.67
C ALA A 296 9.60 -32.86 21.80
N SER A 297 9.55 -32.36 23.04
CA SER A 297 9.59 -30.93 23.39
C SER A 297 10.90 -30.27 22.92
N LYS A 298 10.81 -29.19 22.12
CA LYS A 298 11.93 -28.27 21.87
C LYS A 298 12.34 -27.61 23.20
N PRO A 299 13.64 -27.52 23.53
CA PRO A 299 14.07 -26.85 24.76
C PRO A 299 13.71 -25.35 24.71
N PRO A 300 13.46 -24.74 25.88
CA PRO A 300 13.08 -23.32 25.98
C PRO A 300 14.19 -22.40 25.46
N ALA A 301 13.79 -21.33 24.75
CA ALA A 301 14.69 -20.35 24.13
C ALA A 301 15.60 -19.68 25.18
N LYS A 302 16.88 -19.48 24.87
CA LYS A 302 17.84 -18.79 25.76
C LYS A 302 17.72 -17.27 25.57
N VAL A 303 17.53 -16.53 26.66
CA VAL A 303 17.55 -15.05 26.67
C VAL A 303 18.85 -14.55 27.25
N GLU A 304 19.54 -13.65 26.54
CA GLU A 304 20.78 -13.02 27.01
C GLU A 304 20.61 -11.51 27.00
N VAL A 305 20.98 -10.87 28.11
CA VAL A 305 20.79 -9.43 28.36
C VAL A 305 22.16 -8.79 28.47
N PHE A 306 22.45 -7.79 27.64
CA PHE A 306 23.71 -7.06 27.63
C PHE A 306 23.44 -5.60 28.00
N ASP A 307 23.69 -5.24 29.25
CA ASP A 307 23.39 -3.93 29.80
C ASP A 307 24.51 -2.91 29.59
N PRO A 308 24.19 -1.60 29.58
CA PRO A 308 25.19 -0.55 29.64
C PRO A 308 26.04 -0.65 30.91
N ALA A 309 27.10 0.16 30.99
CA ALA A 309 27.93 0.24 32.18
C ALA A 309 27.11 0.76 33.37
N MET A 310 26.83 -0.12 34.34
CA MET A 310 26.08 0.20 35.57
C MET A 310 26.88 -0.20 36.81
N CYS A 311 26.56 0.37 37.97
CA CYS A 311 27.26 0.08 39.23
C CYS A 311 27.07 -1.37 39.73
N CYS A 312 26.01 -2.07 39.30
CA CYS A 312 25.73 -3.49 39.61
C CYS A 312 24.91 -4.14 38.50
N SER A 313 24.84 -5.47 38.51
CA SER A 313 24.17 -6.30 37.49
C SER A 313 22.67 -6.04 37.34
N THR A 314 22.00 -5.47 38.34
CA THR A 314 20.57 -5.11 38.25
C THR A 314 20.34 -3.63 37.99
N GLY A 315 21.37 -2.79 38.15
CA GLY A 315 21.25 -1.32 38.13
C GLY A 315 20.47 -0.72 39.29
N VAL A 316 20.18 -1.50 40.35
CA VAL A 316 19.37 -1.08 41.53
C VAL A 316 20.23 -0.52 42.67
N CYS A 317 21.55 -0.52 42.53
CA CYS A 317 22.50 0.00 43.52
C CYS A 317 22.72 1.50 43.33
N GLY A 318 21.99 2.31 44.08
CA GLY A 318 22.12 3.76 44.12
C GLY A 318 21.18 4.38 45.16
N PRO A 319 21.37 5.66 45.53
CA PRO A 319 20.48 6.35 46.48
C PRO A 319 19.03 6.50 45.96
N THR A 320 18.84 6.33 44.65
CA THR A 320 17.54 6.34 43.97
C THR A 320 17.45 5.12 43.05
N VAL A 321 16.51 4.21 43.32
CA VAL A 321 16.26 3.02 42.51
C VAL A 321 15.41 3.38 41.30
N GLU A 322 15.86 3.03 40.09
CA GLU A 322 15.04 3.21 38.89
C GLU A 322 13.94 2.12 38.82
N PRO A 323 12.64 2.48 38.86
CA PRO A 323 11.55 1.50 38.93
C PRO A 323 11.51 0.54 37.73
N LYS A 324 11.92 1.01 36.54
CA LYS A 324 11.97 0.19 35.32
C LYS A 324 13.00 -0.94 35.41
N LEU A 325 14.17 -0.67 36.00
CA LEU A 325 15.22 -1.68 36.16
C LEU A 325 14.84 -2.73 37.21
N ALA A 326 14.17 -2.30 38.28
CA ALA A 326 13.62 -3.21 39.29
C ALA A 326 12.52 -4.12 38.71
N GLN A 327 11.60 -3.56 37.92
CA GLN A 327 10.56 -4.32 37.24
C GLN A 327 11.13 -5.30 36.22
N PHE A 328 12.09 -4.86 35.41
CA PHE A 328 12.75 -5.72 34.43
C PHE A 328 13.51 -6.88 35.09
N ALA A 329 14.21 -6.63 36.20
CA ALA A 329 14.84 -7.70 36.97
C ALA A 329 13.81 -8.75 37.46
N ALA A 330 12.66 -8.29 37.97
CA ALA A 330 11.57 -9.18 38.38
C ALA A 330 10.95 -9.96 37.19
N ASP A 331 10.91 -9.36 35.99
CA ASP A 331 10.41 -10.03 34.79
C ASP A 331 11.39 -11.10 34.28
N LEU A 332 12.71 -10.87 34.38
CA LEU A 332 13.73 -11.88 34.07
C LEU A 332 13.71 -13.05 35.05
N ASP A 333 13.52 -12.79 36.34
CA ASP A 333 13.39 -13.86 37.35
C ASP A 333 12.08 -14.65 37.16
N TRP A 334 11.00 -13.97 36.78
CA TRP A 334 9.80 -14.65 36.33
C TRP A 334 10.07 -15.54 35.11
N LEU A 335 10.81 -15.06 34.11
CA LEU A 335 11.12 -15.82 32.91
C LEU A 335 11.94 -17.08 33.25
N LYS A 336 12.93 -16.97 34.14
CA LYS A 336 13.67 -18.13 34.69
C LYS A 336 12.74 -19.13 35.39
N SER A 337 11.74 -18.63 36.14
CA SER A 337 10.75 -19.50 36.80
C SER A 337 9.88 -20.29 35.82
N GLN A 338 9.74 -19.81 34.59
CA GLN A 338 9.04 -20.51 33.50
C GLN A 338 9.95 -21.51 32.75
N GLY A 339 11.17 -21.74 33.24
CA GLY A 339 12.13 -22.69 32.66
C GLY A 339 12.99 -22.11 31.54
N VAL A 340 12.92 -20.81 31.27
CA VAL A 340 13.69 -20.14 30.22
C VAL A 340 15.11 -19.85 30.73
N PRO A 341 16.17 -20.27 30.04
CA PRO A 341 17.54 -19.90 30.41
C PRO A 341 17.75 -18.40 30.20
N VAL A 342 18.11 -17.67 31.26
CA VAL A 342 18.36 -16.23 31.20
C VAL A 342 19.75 -15.89 31.72
N GLU A 343 20.56 -15.22 30.91
CA GLU A 343 21.87 -14.68 31.29
C GLU A 343 21.87 -13.15 31.16
N ARG A 344 22.57 -12.47 32.08
CA ARG A 344 22.61 -11.01 32.13
C ARG A 344 24.04 -10.53 32.40
N TYR A 345 24.53 -9.66 31.54
CA TYR A 345 25.90 -9.16 31.48
C TYR A 345 25.89 -7.63 31.61
N ASN A 346 26.80 -7.08 32.41
CA ASN A 346 26.94 -5.63 32.60
C ASN A 346 28.29 -5.19 32.04
N LEU A 347 28.32 -4.19 31.17
CA LEU A 347 29.54 -3.77 30.47
C LEU A 347 30.69 -3.37 31.44
N ALA A 348 30.38 -2.80 32.60
CA ALA A 348 31.38 -2.41 33.60
C ALA A 348 31.98 -3.60 34.36
N GLN A 349 31.22 -4.69 34.51
CA GLN A 349 31.62 -5.85 35.32
C GLN A 349 32.14 -7.01 34.47
N THR A 350 31.58 -7.20 33.28
CA THR A 350 31.85 -8.34 32.40
C THR A 350 32.13 -7.92 30.96
N PRO A 351 33.09 -7.01 30.67
CA PRO A 351 33.36 -6.53 29.31
C PRO A 351 33.79 -7.67 28.35
N GLY A 352 34.41 -8.73 28.88
CA GLY A 352 34.79 -9.91 28.08
C GLY A 352 33.61 -10.62 27.41
N ALA A 353 32.42 -10.63 28.04
CA ALA A 353 31.23 -11.25 27.46
C ALA A 353 30.72 -10.50 26.22
N PHE A 354 30.86 -9.17 26.21
CA PHE A 354 30.48 -8.31 25.07
C PHE A 354 31.44 -8.52 23.89
N ALA A 355 32.73 -8.70 24.18
CA ALA A 355 33.74 -8.97 23.16
C ALA A 355 33.65 -10.40 22.59
N ALA A 356 33.25 -11.38 23.40
CA ALA A 356 33.16 -12.79 23.01
C ALA A 356 31.94 -13.10 22.13
N ASN A 357 30.84 -12.35 22.28
CA ASN A 357 29.64 -12.55 21.48
C ASN A 357 29.70 -11.74 20.18
N ALA A 358 29.82 -12.42 19.03
CA ALA A 358 30.01 -11.79 17.73
C ALA A 358 28.86 -10.83 17.35
N THR A 359 27.63 -11.15 17.73
CA THR A 359 26.43 -10.33 17.48
C THR A 359 26.48 -9.03 18.28
N VAL A 360 26.86 -9.11 19.56
CA VAL A 360 26.99 -7.95 20.46
C VAL A 360 28.15 -7.06 20.04
N ARG A 361 29.31 -7.65 19.73
CA ARG A 361 30.47 -6.91 19.24
C ARG A 361 30.16 -6.15 17.96
N SER A 362 29.50 -6.79 16.99
CA SER A 362 29.06 -6.13 15.75
C SER A 362 28.12 -4.95 16.01
N ALA A 363 27.19 -5.09 16.96
CA ALA A 363 26.30 -4.01 17.36
C ALA A 363 27.05 -2.83 18.02
N LEU A 364 27.99 -3.12 18.93
CA LEU A 364 28.83 -2.11 19.59
C LEU A 364 29.77 -1.39 18.60
N ASP A 365 30.38 -2.11 17.66
CA ASP A 365 31.28 -1.52 16.65
C ASP A 365 30.51 -0.53 15.76
N LYS A 366 29.24 -0.83 15.45
CA LYS A 366 28.41 -0.03 14.54
C LYS A 366 27.69 1.12 15.24
N HIS A 367 27.27 0.94 16.49
CA HIS A 367 26.36 1.84 17.18
C HIS A 367 26.89 2.37 18.53
N GLY A 368 28.13 2.02 18.90
CA GLY A 368 28.68 2.38 20.20
C GLY A 368 27.85 1.80 21.36
N THR A 369 27.95 2.42 22.53
CA THR A 369 27.19 2.01 23.72
C THR A 369 25.69 2.32 23.64
N ASP A 370 25.25 3.09 22.63
CA ASP A 370 23.85 3.49 22.46
C ASP A 370 22.95 2.32 22.06
N CYS A 371 23.53 1.20 21.60
CA CYS A 371 22.77 -0.03 21.36
C CYS A 371 22.41 -0.78 22.66
N LEU A 372 22.99 -0.39 23.81
CA LEU A 372 22.72 -1.00 25.10
C LEU A 372 21.54 -0.30 25.80
N PRO A 373 20.66 -1.03 26.50
CA PRO A 373 20.72 -2.46 26.74
C PRO A 373 20.30 -3.27 25.49
N LEU A 374 21.01 -4.36 25.22
CA LEU A 374 20.86 -5.21 24.02
C LEU A 374 20.39 -6.60 24.44
N MET A 375 19.32 -7.11 23.83
CA MET A 375 18.74 -8.42 24.15
C MET A 375 18.95 -9.40 23.02
N LEU A 376 19.43 -10.60 23.34
CA LEU A 376 19.47 -11.73 22.42
C LEU A 376 18.46 -12.80 22.84
N VAL A 377 17.82 -13.41 21.86
CA VAL A 377 17.04 -14.65 22.02
C VAL A 377 17.64 -15.67 21.06
N ASP A 378 18.14 -16.79 21.60
CA ASP A 378 18.89 -17.82 20.86
C ASP A 378 20.02 -17.21 19.99
N GLY A 379 20.75 -16.24 20.54
CA GLY A 379 21.89 -15.58 19.88
C GLY A 379 21.54 -14.49 18.85
N SER A 380 20.24 -14.24 18.61
CA SER A 380 19.74 -13.22 17.66
C SER A 380 19.20 -11.99 18.38
N ILE A 381 19.44 -10.79 17.85
CA ILE A 381 18.99 -9.53 18.47
C ILE A 381 17.46 -9.46 18.47
N ALA A 382 16.88 -9.36 19.67
CA ALA A 382 15.45 -9.21 19.91
C ALA A 382 15.05 -7.77 20.29
N SER A 383 15.95 -7.02 20.94
CA SER A 383 15.73 -5.60 21.30
C SER A 383 17.06 -4.87 21.43
N VAL A 384 17.04 -3.55 21.15
CA VAL A 384 18.18 -2.63 21.19
C VAL A 384 17.75 -1.36 21.92
N GLY A 385 18.58 -0.87 22.84
CA GLY A 385 18.39 0.45 23.48
C GLY A 385 17.19 0.55 24.43
N GLY A 386 16.59 -0.58 24.83
CA GLY A 386 15.39 -0.57 25.67
C GLY A 386 15.11 -1.90 26.37
N TYR A 387 14.58 -1.79 27.59
CA TYR A 387 14.11 -2.92 28.38
C TYR A 387 12.67 -3.30 27.98
N PRO A 388 12.43 -4.52 27.47
CA PRO A 388 11.11 -4.98 27.06
C PRO A 388 10.18 -5.21 28.24
N THR A 389 8.88 -5.25 27.96
CA THR A 389 7.83 -5.61 28.90
C THR A 389 7.74 -7.13 29.10
N ARG A 390 7.13 -7.56 30.21
CA ARG A 390 6.80 -8.98 30.46
C ARG A 390 6.07 -9.67 29.30
N VAL A 391 5.17 -8.96 28.62
CA VAL A 391 4.40 -9.50 27.49
C VAL A 391 5.30 -9.75 26.28
N GLU A 392 6.27 -8.88 26.02
CA GLU A 392 7.26 -9.06 24.95
C GLU A 392 8.23 -10.21 25.30
N LEU A 393 8.72 -10.27 26.54
CA LEU A 393 9.55 -11.39 27.03
C LEU A 393 8.81 -12.73 26.95
N ALA A 394 7.52 -12.75 27.30
CA ALA A 394 6.67 -13.92 27.21
C ALA A 394 6.43 -14.34 25.76
N HIS A 395 6.27 -13.39 24.82
CA HIS A 395 6.18 -13.69 23.40
C HIS A 395 7.50 -14.27 22.86
N TRP A 396 8.66 -13.68 23.21
CA TRP A 396 9.97 -14.18 22.78
C TRP A 396 10.27 -15.59 23.29
N ALA A 397 9.86 -15.88 24.53
CA ALA A 397 9.98 -17.22 25.12
C ALA A 397 8.84 -18.18 24.72
N ALA A 398 7.97 -17.78 23.79
CA ALA A 398 6.82 -18.57 23.31
C ALA A 398 5.84 -19.01 24.42
N LEU A 399 5.68 -18.19 25.46
CA LEU A 399 4.80 -18.42 26.61
C LEU A 399 3.35 -17.90 26.41
N ILE A 400 3.08 -17.10 25.38
CA ILE A 400 1.72 -16.59 25.05
C ILE A 400 1.42 -16.78 23.55
N PRO A 401 0.33 -17.48 23.17
CA PRO A 401 -0.14 -17.56 21.79
C PRO A 401 -1.06 -16.38 21.41
N SER A 402 -0.90 -15.84 20.19
CA SER A 402 -1.66 -14.69 19.65
C SER A 402 -3.14 -15.02 19.34
N LYS A 403 -4.12 -14.15 19.66
CA LYS A 403 -5.56 -14.40 19.38
C LYS A 403 -6.37 -13.18 18.85
N LYS A 404 -7.40 -13.50 18.03
CA LYS A 404 -8.45 -12.64 17.41
C LYS A 404 -9.21 -11.77 18.42
N ILE A 405 -9.57 -10.55 18.01
CA ILE A 405 -10.06 -9.46 18.88
C ILE A 405 -11.56 -9.57 19.25
N TYR A 406 -12.43 -10.17 18.40
CA TYR A 406 -13.86 -10.36 18.71
C TYR A 406 -14.33 -11.80 18.49
N SER A 407 -15.39 -12.19 19.19
CA SER A 407 -16.06 -13.48 19.02
C SER A 407 -16.85 -13.52 17.70
N ASP A 408 -17.01 -14.71 17.13
CA ASP A 408 -17.74 -14.91 15.87
C ASP A 408 -19.19 -14.37 15.90
N PRO A 409 -19.96 -14.48 17.01
CA PRO A 409 -21.30 -13.85 17.11
C PRO A 409 -21.27 -12.32 16.96
N VAL A 410 -20.27 -11.66 17.54
CA VAL A 410 -20.10 -10.19 17.47
C VAL A 410 -19.74 -9.77 16.05
N ASN A 411 -18.93 -10.56 15.35
CA ASN A 411 -18.58 -10.29 13.95
C ASN A 411 -19.81 -10.36 13.02
N GLU A 412 -20.75 -11.30 13.24
CA GLU A 412 -21.96 -11.38 12.43
C GLU A 412 -22.93 -10.21 12.68
N LEU A 413 -23.02 -9.68 13.91
CA LEU A 413 -23.82 -8.48 14.20
C LEU A 413 -23.29 -7.24 13.45
N VAL A 414 -21.97 -7.07 13.40
CA VAL A 414 -21.34 -5.98 12.62
C VAL A 414 -21.62 -6.14 11.13
N ALA A 415 -21.54 -7.37 10.61
CA ALA A 415 -21.80 -7.67 9.21
C ALA A 415 -23.27 -7.44 8.81
N ILE A 416 -24.24 -7.72 9.69
CA ILE A 416 -25.66 -7.37 9.50
C ILE A 416 -25.83 -5.86 9.34
N GLY A 417 -25.18 -5.05 10.20
CA GLY A 417 -25.25 -3.59 10.11
C GLY A 417 -24.66 -3.04 8.81
N ALA A 418 -23.50 -3.57 8.39
CA ALA A 418 -22.85 -3.19 7.13
C ALA A 418 -23.73 -3.49 5.91
N ALA A 419 -24.42 -4.63 5.88
CA ALA A 419 -25.31 -5.00 4.79
C ALA A 419 -26.50 -4.03 4.61
N ILE A 420 -27.03 -3.48 5.72
CA ILE A 420 -28.17 -2.53 5.71
C ILE A 420 -27.75 -1.16 5.16
N VAL A 421 -26.58 -0.66 5.59
CA VAL A 421 -26.02 0.60 5.08
C VAL A 421 -25.73 0.47 3.59
N ALA A 422 -25.23 -0.69 3.15
CA ALA A 422 -24.93 -0.98 1.75
C ALA A 422 -26.14 -1.34 0.87
N ASN A 423 -27.37 -1.32 1.39
CA ASN A 423 -28.58 -1.76 0.67
C ASN A 423 -28.50 -3.20 0.10
N SER A 424 -27.70 -4.08 0.71
CA SER A 424 -27.44 -5.42 0.16
C SER A 424 -28.34 -6.47 0.81
N GLN A 425 -29.49 -6.73 0.18
CA GLN A 425 -30.42 -7.79 0.59
C GLN A 425 -29.78 -9.19 0.65
N PRO A 426 -28.91 -9.61 -0.30
CA PRO A 426 -28.25 -10.92 -0.23
C PRO A 426 -27.30 -11.05 0.96
N CYS A 427 -26.51 -10.01 1.26
CA CYS A 427 -25.58 -10.02 2.40
C CYS A 427 -26.33 -10.01 3.72
N PHE A 428 -27.40 -9.23 3.83
CA PHE A 428 -28.25 -9.21 5.01
C PHE A 428 -28.84 -10.60 5.30
N LYS A 429 -29.38 -11.28 4.28
CA LYS A 429 -29.93 -12.63 4.43
C LYS A 429 -28.87 -13.63 4.88
N HIS A 430 -27.66 -13.56 4.32
CA HIS A 430 -26.55 -14.45 4.69
C HIS A 430 -26.10 -14.27 6.15
N HIS A 431 -25.83 -13.03 6.56
CA HIS A 431 -25.33 -12.75 7.91
C HIS A 431 -26.41 -12.92 8.99
N HIS A 432 -27.68 -12.64 8.67
CA HIS A 432 -28.79 -12.96 9.55
C HIS A 432 -28.89 -14.48 9.82
N GLN A 433 -28.80 -15.32 8.78
CA GLN A 433 -28.85 -16.77 8.94
C GLN A 433 -27.64 -17.30 9.75
N ARG A 434 -26.45 -16.71 9.57
CA ARG A 434 -25.26 -17.09 10.34
C ARG A 434 -25.33 -16.63 11.80
N ALA A 435 -25.84 -15.43 12.06
CA ALA A 435 -26.08 -14.95 13.42
C ALA A 435 -27.09 -15.85 14.17
N GLN A 436 -28.18 -16.26 13.51
CA GLN A 436 -29.12 -17.23 14.05
C GLN A 436 -28.46 -18.58 14.35
N ALA A 437 -27.63 -19.09 13.42
CA ALA A 437 -26.90 -20.34 13.62
C ALA A 437 -25.89 -20.28 14.79
N LEU A 438 -25.41 -19.09 15.12
CA LEU A 438 -24.51 -18.82 16.25
C LEU A 438 -25.25 -18.48 17.56
N GLY A 439 -26.58 -18.53 17.56
CA GLY A 439 -27.38 -18.29 18.76
C GLY A 439 -27.51 -16.82 19.17
N VAL A 440 -27.26 -15.89 18.24
CA VAL A 440 -27.47 -14.45 18.49
C VAL A 440 -28.97 -14.18 18.66
N SER A 441 -29.34 -13.41 19.68
CA SER A 441 -30.74 -13.13 19.98
C SER A 441 -31.39 -12.23 18.92
N GLU A 442 -32.71 -12.35 18.74
CA GLU A 442 -33.45 -11.44 17.86
C GLU A 442 -33.36 -9.98 18.33
N ASP A 443 -33.25 -9.74 19.64
CA ASP A 443 -33.07 -8.40 20.22
C ASP A 443 -31.73 -7.79 19.81
N ASP A 444 -30.64 -8.56 19.83
CA ASP A 444 -29.31 -8.08 19.42
C ASP A 444 -29.25 -7.81 17.92
N MET A 445 -29.84 -8.69 17.11
CA MET A 445 -29.94 -8.47 15.65
C MET A 445 -30.80 -7.24 15.34
N THR A 446 -31.90 -7.05 16.08
CA THR A 446 -32.77 -5.87 15.97
C THR A 446 -32.03 -4.59 16.39
N SER A 447 -31.21 -4.66 17.43
CA SER A 447 -30.36 -3.54 17.87
C SER A 447 -29.33 -3.15 16.81
N ALA A 448 -28.68 -4.14 16.18
CA ALA A 448 -27.75 -3.91 15.07
C ALA A 448 -28.46 -3.28 13.86
N VAL A 449 -29.67 -3.76 13.52
CA VAL A 449 -30.51 -3.20 12.46
C VAL A 449 -30.89 -1.74 12.76
N ASN A 450 -31.36 -1.46 13.96
CA ASN A 450 -31.79 -0.12 14.37
C ASN A 450 -30.61 0.86 14.36
N THR A 451 -29.45 0.42 14.82
CA THR A 451 -28.21 1.21 14.79
C THR A 451 -27.82 1.54 13.34
N ALA A 452 -27.81 0.54 12.45
CA ALA A 452 -27.50 0.74 11.03
C ALA A 452 -28.53 1.65 10.33
N MET A 453 -29.81 1.52 10.67
CA MET A 453 -30.88 2.40 10.15
C MET A 453 -30.73 3.85 10.63
N ALA A 454 -30.28 4.07 11.87
CA ALA A 454 -29.99 5.41 12.38
C ALA A 454 -28.81 6.06 11.63
N VAL A 455 -27.74 5.30 11.39
CA VAL A 455 -26.59 5.74 10.58
C VAL A 455 -27.04 6.11 9.17
N LYS A 456 -27.82 5.24 8.52
CA LYS A 456 -28.33 5.45 7.16
C LYS A 456 -29.24 6.68 7.05
N ARG A 457 -30.23 6.83 7.95
CA ARG A 457 -31.12 7.99 7.96
C ARG A 457 -30.38 9.30 8.19
N THR A 458 -29.30 9.27 8.98
CA THR A 458 -28.47 10.46 9.20
C THR A 458 -27.77 10.86 7.91
N ALA A 459 -27.14 9.90 7.22
CA ALA A 459 -26.50 10.14 5.93
C ALA A 459 -27.50 10.62 4.86
N ASP A 460 -28.68 10.01 4.78
CA ASP A 460 -29.75 10.42 3.85
C ASP A 460 -30.22 11.85 4.15
N ARG A 461 -30.44 12.19 5.43
CA ARG A 461 -30.87 13.53 5.86
C ARG A 461 -29.81 14.59 5.55
N GLU A 462 -28.55 14.31 5.81
CA GLU A 462 -27.44 15.22 5.50
C GLU A 462 -27.30 15.45 3.99
N THR A 463 -27.52 14.39 3.20
CA THR A 463 -27.53 14.46 1.73
C THR A 463 -28.69 15.32 1.23
N LEU A 464 -29.90 15.13 1.77
CA LEU A 464 -31.07 15.95 1.41
C LEU A 464 -30.92 17.41 1.85
N GLN A 465 -30.39 17.65 3.04
CA GLN A 465 -30.14 19.01 3.53
C GLN A 465 -29.10 19.75 2.68
N LEU A 466 -28.09 19.02 2.19
CA LEU A 466 -27.12 19.54 1.23
C LEU A 466 -27.80 19.83 -0.12
N ALA A 467 -28.65 18.93 -0.62
CA ALA A 467 -29.39 19.14 -1.86
C ALA A 467 -30.29 20.39 -1.79
N ASP A 468 -31.02 20.58 -0.68
CA ASP A 468 -31.86 21.76 -0.46
C ASP A 468 -31.05 23.05 -0.40
N GLN A 469 -29.89 23.05 0.26
CA GLN A 469 -28.99 24.20 0.31
C GLN A 469 -28.44 24.56 -1.07
N MET A 470 -28.16 23.55 -1.91
CA MET A 470 -27.67 23.76 -3.26
C MET A 470 -28.77 24.29 -4.18
N LEU A 471 -30.00 23.79 -4.05
CA LEU A 471 -31.14 24.21 -4.88
C LEU A 471 -31.76 25.54 -4.44
N ALA A 472 -31.67 25.92 -3.16
CA ALA A 472 -32.12 27.22 -2.65
C ALA A 472 -31.23 28.41 -3.09
N SER A 473 -30.10 28.15 -3.75
CA SER A 473 -29.20 29.17 -4.30
C SER A 473 -29.53 29.60 -5.75
N VAL A 474 -30.62 29.08 -6.33
CA VAL A 474 -31.13 29.51 -7.63
C VAL A 474 -32.09 30.70 -7.43
N PRO A 475 -31.78 31.91 -7.94
CA PRO A 475 -32.71 33.03 -7.82
C PRO A 475 -33.92 32.81 -8.75
N GLU A 476 -35.13 32.87 -8.19
CA GLU A 476 -36.36 33.02 -8.98
C GLU A 476 -36.27 34.32 -9.80
N LYS A 477 -36.05 34.19 -11.11
CA LYS A 477 -36.27 35.27 -12.08
C LYS A 477 -37.59 35.03 -12.80
N GLU A 478 -38.57 35.84 -12.40
CA GLU A 478 -39.61 36.47 -13.23
C GLU A 478 -40.07 35.70 -14.48
N ALA A 479 -41.20 35.02 -14.36
CA ALA A 479 -42.14 34.86 -15.47
C ALA A 479 -43.35 35.76 -15.21
N ARG A 480 -43.36 36.97 -15.79
CA ARG A 480 -44.58 37.74 -16.03
C ARG A 480 -44.89 37.80 -17.52
N GLU A 481 -46.12 37.37 -17.80
CA GLU A 481 -47.04 37.87 -18.83
C GLU A 481 -46.72 37.62 -20.32
N GLY A 482 -47.32 36.56 -20.84
CA GLY A 482 -47.70 36.39 -22.24
C GLY A 482 -48.84 35.37 -22.32
N GLY A 483 -50.08 35.86 -22.31
CA GLY A 483 -51.26 35.01 -22.17
C GLY A 483 -51.52 34.08 -23.36
N CYS A 484 -52.09 32.91 -23.05
CA CYS A 484 -53.24 32.37 -23.76
C CYS A 484 -54.03 31.54 -22.76
N GLY A 485 -55.23 32.01 -22.41
CA GLY A 485 -56.13 31.29 -21.53
C GLY A 485 -56.71 30.07 -22.24
N CYS A 486 -56.91 28.98 -21.49
CA CYS A 486 -58.09 28.15 -21.60
C CYS A 486 -58.31 27.38 -20.30
N SER A 487 -59.59 27.27 -19.95
CA SER A 487 -60.13 27.11 -18.61
C SER A 487 -60.25 25.66 -18.13
N SER A 488 -60.50 25.53 -16.83
CA SER A 488 -60.89 24.31 -16.11
C SER A 488 -62.12 23.64 -16.74
N LYS A 489 -61.90 22.62 -17.58
CA LYS A 489 -62.85 21.50 -17.87
C LYS A 489 -62.27 20.56 -18.94
N SER A 490 -61.45 19.59 -18.51
CA SER A 490 -61.33 18.25 -19.12
C SER A 490 -60.19 17.50 -18.43
N GLY A 491 -60.43 16.22 -18.13
CA GLY A 491 -59.65 15.44 -17.17
C GLY A 491 -58.35 14.84 -17.67
N CYS A 492 -57.74 14.12 -16.72
CA CYS A 492 -56.69 13.08 -16.78
C CYS A 492 -55.59 13.18 -17.85
N CYS A 493 -54.34 13.15 -17.37
CA CYS A 493 -53.61 11.88 -17.24
C CYS A 493 -52.79 11.89 -15.95
#